data_AF-A0A7G8J9Q4-F1
#
_entry.id   AF-A0A7G8J9Q4-F1
#
_cell.length_a   1.000
_cell.length_b   1.000
_cell.length_c   1.000
_cell.angle_alpha   90.00
_cell.angle_beta   90.00
_cell.angle_gamma   90.00
#
_symmetry.space_group_name_H-M   'P 1'
#
loop_
_entity.id
_entity.type
_entity.pdbx_description
1 polymer ?
#
loop_
_entity_poly.entity_id
_entity_poly.type
_entity_poly.pdbx_seq_one_letter_code
_entity_poly.pdbx_strand_id
1 'polypeptide(L)'
;MVSIEDLKYLDFQIWLRSGEECAKRLFTTQSTISRRNAETLKTLNLNTKRDGFGDWIIEGDKTFVNMERNIHQLYRAGNSEEKLRLEATFWSGPTLATPVPEGWVNGVWNHVGMARPLHLIREGIIDAWISSYQPDLPEPDNPEFAVIDLCRTPVKLVANKYHPLAKKKNICKQDLESFPALSLPKGWFPLTEEKLRSHGLWSTEARMKRYIKEQWEGKTEDQATLSYATCLGLEAMENLSVLDYDLELISGESLIVKKSLIDNEKIHSLLSCLKGRILEKAKIHNELTPCF
;
A
#
# COMPACT_ATOMS: atom_id res chain seq x y z
N MET A 1 -17.26 0.00 -28.07
CA MET A 1 -16.88 1.01 -27.06
C MET A 1 -17.46 0.53 -25.75
N VAL A 2 -16.63 0.41 -24.72
CA VAL A 2 -17.07 -0.03 -23.38
C VAL A 2 -17.58 1.19 -22.64
N SER A 3 -18.69 1.07 -21.90
CA SER A 3 -19.21 2.21 -21.14
C SER A 3 -18.31 2.54 -19.94
N ILE A 4 -18.40 3.78 -19.44
CA ILE A 4 -17.75 4.19 -18.19
C ILE A 4 -18.11 3.25 -17.04
N GLU A 5 -19.37 2.84 -16.99
CA GLU A 5 -19.87 1.92 -15.98
C GLU A 5 -19.23 0.53 -16.15
N ASP A 6 -19.22 -0.05 -17.35
CA ASP A 6 -18.73 -1.41 -17.55
C ASP A 6 -17.22 -1.56 -17.27
N LEU A 7 -16.42 -0.54 -17.59
CA LEU A 7 -15.00 -0.54 -17.24
C LEU A 7 -14.78 -0.31 -15.74
N LYS A 8 -15.65 0.48 -15.07
CA LYS A 8 -15.61 0.67 -13.62
C LYS A 8 -15.77 -0.66 -12.88
N TYR A 9 -16.68 -1.53 -13.32
CA TYR A 9 -16.88 -2.85 -12.68
C TYR A 9 -15.66 -3.75 -12.86
N LEU A 10 -15.06 -3.77 -14.06
CA LEU A 10 -13.88 -4.56 -14.35
C LEU A 10 -12.67 -4.09 -13.52
N ASP A 11 -12.45 -2.79 -13.47
CA ASP A 11 -11.35 -2.20 -12.73
C ASP A 11 -11.48 -2.39 -11.22
N PHE A 12 -12.68 -2.25 -10.67
CA PHE A 12 -12.95 -2.56 -9.25
C PHE A 12 -12.62 -4.04 -8.95
N GLN A 13 -13.01 -4.97 -9.82
CA GLN A 13 -12.68 -6.39 -9.65
C GLN A 13 -11.17 -6.63 -9.65
N ILE A 14 -10.43 -5.98 -10.54
CA ILE A 14 -8.98 -6.11 -10.67
C ILE A 14 -8.27 -5.51 -9.45
N TRP A 15 -8.74 -4.35 -8.99
CA TRP A 15 -8.21 -3.65 -7.84
C TRP A 15 -8.47 -4.38 -6.52
N LEU A 16 -9.74 -4.70 -6.23
CA LEU A 16 -10.18 -5.22 -4.94
C LEU A 16 -10.04 -6.73 -4.83
N ARG A 17 -9.91 -7.43 -5.97
CA ARG A 17 -9.62 -8.87 -6.06
C ARG A 17 -10.73 -9.77 -5.50
N SER A 18 -11.87 -9.18 -5.16
CA SER A 18 -13.06 -9.82 -4.62
C SER A 18 -14.32 -9.22 -5.25
N GLY A 19 -15.15 -10.07 -5.84
CA GLY A 19 -16.44 -9.64 -6.39
C GLY A 19 -17.41 -9.18 -5.31
N GLU A 20 -17.26 -9.69 -4.08
CA GLU A 20 -18.03 -9.25 -2.93
C GLU A 20 -17.66 -7.82 -2.53
N GLU A 21 -16.36 -7.51 -2.44
CA GLU A 21 -15.90 -6.15 -2.10
C GLU A 21 -16.26 -5.13 -3.19
N CYS A 22 -16.30 -5.56 -4.45
CA CYS A 22 -16.82 -4.76 -5.56
C CYS A 22 -18.31 -4.48 -5.42
N ALA A 23 -19.09 -5.54 -5.18
CA ALA A 23 -20.54 -5.46 -5.02
C ALA A 23 -20.94 -4.49 -3.89
N LYS A 24 -20.24 -4.55 -2.75
CA LYS A 24 -20.42 -3.62 -1.62
C LYS A 24 -20.16 -2.16 -2.03
N ARG A 25 -19.03 -1.87 -2.66
CA ARG A 25 -18.64 -0.48 -3.01
C ARG A 25 -19.45 0.11 -4.17
N LEU A 26 -19.94 -0.74 -5.06
CA LEU A 26 -20.76 -0.34 -6.23
C LEU A 26 -22.26 -0.51 -5.99
N PHE A 27 -22.67 -0.86 -4.76
CA PHE A 27 -24.07 -1.04 -4.36
C PHE A 27 -24.85 -1.98 -5.31
N THR A 28 -24.26 -3.12 -5.63
CA THR A 28 -24.81 -4.11 -6.56
C THR A 28 -24.58 -5.54 -6.05
N THR A 29 -24.86 -6.56 -6.87
CA THR A 29 -24.65 -7.97 -6.53
C THR A 29 -23.37 -8.52 -7.18
N GLN A 30 -22.73 -9.49 -6.52
CA GLN A 30 -21.57 -10.18 -7.08
C GLN A 30 -21.88 -10.86 -8.43
N SER A 31 -23.11 -11.37 -8.61
CA SER A 31 -23.56 -11.93 -9.89
C SER A 31 -23.60 -10.89 -11.01
N THR A 32 -24.00 -9.66 -10.70
CA THR A 32 -24.00 -8.54 -11.65
C THR A 32 -22.57 -8.14 -12.02
N ILE A 33 -21.66 -8.07 -11.03
CA ILE A 33 -20.22 -7.84 -11.28
C ILE A 33 -19.68 -8.87 -12.27
N SER A 34 -19.91 -10.16 -11.99
CA SER A 34 -19.40 -11.26 -12.83
C SER A 34 -19.91 -11.18 -14.27
N ARG A 35 -21.23 -11.01 -14.45
CA ARG A 35 -21.85 -10.93 -15.78
C ARG A 35 -21.34 -9.73 -16.58
N ARG A 36 -21.33 -8.54 -16.00
CA ARG A 36 -20.83 -7.33 -16.68
C ARG A 36 -19.36 -7.47 -17.05
N ASN A 37 -18.53 -7.98 -16.14
CA ASN A 37 -17.10 -8.18 -16.44
C ASN A 37 -16.90 -9.17 -17.61
N ALA A 38 -17.68 -10.24 -17.68
CA ALA A 38 -17.62 -11.18 -18.80
C ALA A 38 -18.00 -10.52 -20.13
N GLU A 39 -19.04 -9.67 -20.14
CA GLU A 39 -19.47 -8.91 -21.32
C GLU A 39 -18.42 -7.87 -21.74
N THR A 40 -17.84 -7.14 -20.78
CA THR A 40 -16.75 -6.17 -21.01
C THR A 40 -15.52 -6.84 -21.63
N LEU A 41 -15.08 -7.96 -21.06
CA LEU A 41 -13.93 -8.71 -21.54
C LEU A 41 -14.17 -9.26 -22.95
N LYS A 42 -15.36 -9.82 -23.21
CA LYS A 42 -15.76 -10.27 -24.54
C LYS A 42 -15.74 -9.12 -25.56
N THR A 43 -16.27 -7.95 -25.19
CA THR A 43 -16.29 -6.76 -26.06
C THR A 43 -14.89 -6.27 -26.42
N LEU A 44 -13.95 -6.38 -25.48
CA LEU A 44 -12.56 -5.98 -25.68
C LEU A 44 -11.67 -7.09 -26.27
N ASN A 45 -12.21 -8.28 -26.52
CA ASN A 45 -11.45 -9.47 -26.89
C ASN A 45 -10.30 -9.77 -25.91
N LEU A 46 -10.59 -9.65 -24.61
CA LEU A 46 -9.67 -9.89 -23.51
C LEU A 46 -10.12 -11.08 -22.67
N ASN A 47 -9.17 -11.68 -21.96
CA ASN A 47 -9.45 -12.66 -20.91
C ASN A 47 -8.88 -12.18 -19.58
N THR A 48 -9.30 -12.81 -18.49
CA THR A 48 -8.66 -12.62 -17.19
C THR A 48 -8.34 -13.94 -16.54
N LYS A 49 -7.22 -13.97 -15.82
CA LYS A 49 -6.85 -15.08 -14.95
C LYS A 49 -6.39 -14.57 -13.60
N ARG A 50 -6.40 -15.46 -12.60
CA ARG A 50 -5.71 -15.22 -11.35
C ARG A 50 -4.27 -15.71 -11.44
N ASP A 51 -3.34 -14.92 -10.95
CA ASP A 51 -1.97 -15.38 -10.74
C ASP A 51 -1.88 -16.31 -9.51
N GLY A 52 -0.69 -16.87 -9.26
CA GLY A 52 -0.45 -17.73 -8.11
C GLY A 52 -0.66 -17.08 -6.73
N PHE A 53 -0.90 -15.76 -6.70
CA PHE A 53 -1.16 -14.97 -5.50
C PHE A 53 -2.59 -14.42 -5.48
N GLY A 54 -3.42 -14.84 -6.44
CA GLY A 54 -4.83 -14.54 -6.58
C GLY A 54 -5.13 -13.18 -7.22
N ASP A 55 -4.13 -12.44 -7.71
CA ASP A 55 -4.32 -11.13 -8.35
C ASP A 55 -4.87 -11.34 -9.76
N TRP A 56 -5.82 -10.50 -10.18
CA TRP A 56 -6.35 -10.57 -11.53
C TRP A 56 -5.37 -9.96 -12.53
N ILE A 57 -5.06 -10.74 -13.56
CA ILE A 57 -4.26 -10.37 -14.72
C ILE A 57 -5.16 -10.39 -15.95
N ILE A 58 -5.10 -9.34 -16.76
CA ILE A 58 -5.70 -9.27 -18.09
C ILE A 58 -4.75 -9.92 -19.10
N GLU A 59 -5.29 -10.82 -19.93
CA GLU A 59 -4.59 -11.45 -21.06
C GLU A 59 -5.18 -10.97 -22.39
N GLY A 60 -4.31 -10.81 -23.39
CA GLY A 60 -4.65 -10.27 -24.72
C GLY A 60 -4.01 -8.91 -25.00
N ASP A 61 -4.39 -8.29 -26.11
CA ASP A 61 -3.93 -6.95 -26.48
C ASP A 61 -4.63 -5.88 -25.62
N LYS A 62 -3.86 -5.29 -24.69
CA LYS A 62 -4.37 -4.31 -23.73
C LYS A 62 -4.43 -2.88 -24.27
N THR A 63 -4.08 -2.64 -25.54
CA THR A 63 -3.97 -1.28 -26.09
C THR A 63 -5.27 -0.50 -25.92
N PHE A 64 -6.39 -1.05 -26.37
CA PHE A 64 -7.69 -0.38 -26.28
C PHE A 64 -8.17 -0.18 -24.85
N VAL A 65 -8.07 -1.19 -23.98
CA VAL A 65 -8.52 -1.04 -22.58
C VAL A 65 -7.70 0.01 -21.84
N ASN A 66 -6.40 0.12 -22.11
CA ASN A 66 -5.56 1.14 -21.49
C ASN A 66 -5.87 2.55 -22.01
N MET A 67 -6.25 2.69 -23.29
CA MET A 67 -6.73 3.97 -23.82
C MET A 67 -8.04 4.40 -23.15
N GLU A 68 -9.01 3.48 -23.03
CA GLU A 68 -10.29 3.74 -22.34
C GLU A 68 -10.05 4.12 -20.87
N ARG A 69 -9.14 3.44 -20.18
CA ARG A 69 -8.80 3.77 -18.78
C ARG A 69 -8.22 5.17 -18.62
N ASN A 70 -7.41 5.64 -19.56
CA ASN A 70 -6.90 7.01 -19.52
C ASN A 70 -8.05 8.03 -19.63
N ILE A 71 -8.99 7.81 -20.57
CA ILE A 71 -10.17 8.67 -20.73
C ILE A 71 -11.04 8.63 -19.47
N HIS A 72 -11.30 7.43 -18.94
CA HIS A 72 -12.14 7.25 -17.75
C HIS A 72 -11.50 7.83 -16.48
N GLN A 73 -10.18 7.78 -16.36
CA GLN A 73 -9.46 8.43 -15.27
C GLN A 73 -9.61 9.95 -15.32
N LEU A 74 -9.46 10.56 -16.50
CA LEU A 74 -9.70 11.99 -16.70
C LEU A 74 -11.17 12.36 -16.40
N TYR A 75 -12.12 11.53 -16.84
CA TYR A 75 -13.54 11.72 -16.53
C TYR A 75 -13.80 11.72 -15.02
N ARG A 76 -13.28 10.73 -14.27
CA ARG A 76 -13.43 10.69 -12.80
C ARG A 76 -12.77 11.91 -12.12
N ALA A 77 -11.64 12.35 -12.64
CA ALA A 77 -10.89 13.48 -12.10
C ALA A 77 -11.58 14.83 -12.35
N GLY A 78 -12.30 14.98 -13.47
CA GLY A 78 -13.00 16.21 -13.84
C GLY A 78 -14.48 16.28 -13.44
N ASN A 79 -15.09 15.18 -13.02
CA ASN A 79 -16.52 15.14 -12.66
C ASN A 79 -16.72 15.09 -11.14
N SER A 80 -17.39 16.09 -10.55
CA SER A 80 -17.65 16.19 -9.10
C SER A 80 -18.39 14.98 -8.51
N GLU A 81 -19.28 14.35 -9.26
CA GLU A 81 -20.10 13.22 -8.82
C GLU A 81 -19.31 11.90 -8.78
N GLU A 82 -18.22 11.80 -9.54
CA GLU A 82 -17.38 10.62 -9.53
C GLU A 82 -16.37 10.65 -8.40
N LYS A 83 -16.12 9.46 -7.82
CA LYS A 83 -15.10 9.31 -6.79
C LYS A 83 -13.79 8.80 -7.39
N LEU A 84 -12.67 9.33 -6.89
CA LEU A 84 -11.34 8.79 -7.16
C LEU A 84 -11.06 7.57 -6.27
N ARG A 85 -10.10 6.75 -6.69
CA ARG A 85 -9.79 5.45 -6.08
C ARG A 85 -8.46 5.52 -5.34
N LEU A 86 -8.50 5.27 -4.03
CA LEU A 86 -7.36 5.38 -3.11
C LEU A 86 -6.96 4.02 -2.57
N GLU A 87 -5.72 3.59 -2.82
CA GLU A 87 -5.12 2.45 -2.14
C GLU A 87 -4.14 2.90 -1.04
N ALA A 88 -3.82 2.01 -0.11
CA ALA A 88 -2.79 2.23 0.88
C ALA A 88 -2.10 0.93 1.30
N THR A 89 -1.02 1.02 2.08
CA THR A 89 -0.52 -0.13 2.86
C THR A 89 -1.42 -0.41 4.06
N PHE A 90 -1.26 -1.58 4.68
CA PHE A 90 -2.22 -2.07 5.68
C PHE A 90 -2.30 -1.22 6.95
N TRP A 91 -1.26 -0.45 7.26
CA TRP A 91 -1.28 0.49 8.37
C TRP A 91 -1.58 1.92 7.93
N SER A 92 -1.07 2.38 6.77
CA SER A 92 -1.34 3.74 6.29
C SER A 92 -2.82 3.96 5.93
N GLY A 93 -3.53 2.93 5.45
CA GLY A 93 -4.96 3.00 5.17
C GLY A 93 -5.80 3.31 6.43
N PRO A 94 -5.74 2.47 7.47
CA PRO A 94 -6.42 2.72 8.74
C PRO A 94 -6.00 4.02 9.41
N THR A 95 -4.70 4.37 9.40
CA THR A 95 -4.18 5.53 10.16
C THR A 95 -4.38 6.86 9.46
N LEU A 96 -4.34 6.91 8.13
CA LEU A 96 -4.36 8.15 7.35
C LEU A 96 -5.54 8.25 6.39
N ALA A 97 -6.23 7.16 6.05
CA ALA A 97 -7.36 7.16 5.12
C ALA A 97 -8.70 6.76 5.78
N THR A 98 -8.76 6.75 7.12
CA THR A 98 -10.00 6.52 7.89
C THR A 98 -10.30 7.74 8.78
N PRO A 99 -11.48 8.38 8.66
CA PRO A 99 -12.53 8.12 7.66
C PRO A 99 -12.03 8.39 6.23
N VAL A 100 -12.70 7.80 5.23
CA VAL A 100 -12.31 7.98 3.82
C VAL A 100 -12.34 9.48 3.45
N PRO A 101 -11.29 10.03 2.82
CA PRO A 101 -11.30 11.41 2.36
C PRO A 101 -12.46 11.69 1.39
N GLU A 102 -13.02 12.89 1.45
CA GLU A 102 -14.16 13.28 0.62
C GLU A 102 -13.83 13.18 -0.89
N GLY A 103 -14.75 12.63 -1.68
CA GLY A 103 -14.53 12.38 -3.10
C GLY A 103 -13.71 11.13 -3.42
N TRP A 104 -13.41 10.29 -2.43
CA TRP A 104 -12.64 9.05 -2.61
C TRP A 104 -13.42 7.77 -2.26
N VAL A 105 -13.00 6.66 -2.86
CA VAL A 105 -13.32 5.28 -2.48
C VAL A 105 -12.03 4.60 -2.06
N ASN A 106 -12.06 3.87 -0.95
CA ASN A 106 -10.91 3.15 -0.42
C ASN A 106 -10.75 1.75 -1.03
N GLY A 107 -9.51 1.31 -1.11
CA GLY A 107 -9.13 -0.06 -1.42
C GLY A 107 -9.34 -1.00 -0.24
N VAL A 108 -8.61 -2.11 -0.28
CA VAL A 108 -8.60 -3.14 0.78
C VAL A 108 -7.34 -3.08 1.64
N TRP A 109 -6.41 -2.18 1.33
CA TRP A 109 -5.19 -1.87 2.10
C TRP A 109 -4.23 -3.03 2.32
N ASN A 110 -4.42 -4.16 1.65
CA ASN A 110 -3.63 -5.37 1.89
C ASN A 110 -2.70 -5.70 0.71
N HIS A 111 -2.25 -4.70 -0.04
CA HIS A 111 -1.15 -4.87 -0.99
C HIS A 111 0.19 -4.82 -0.25
N VAL A 112 1.07 -5.78 -0.54
CA VAL A 112 2.46 -5.77 -0.08
C VAL A 112 3.35 -5.58 -1.29
N GLY A 113 4.38 -4.74 -1.17
CA GLY A 113 5.28 -4.43 -2.27
C GLY A 113 4.76 -3.33 -3.18
N MET A 114 5.67 -2.77 -3.98
CA MET A 114 5.38 -1.63 -4.86
C MET A 114 4.79 -2.04 -6.21
N ALA A 115 5.14 -3.23 -6.70
CA ALA A 115 4.86 -3.62 -8.08
C ALA A 115 3.36 -3.55 -8.44
N ARG A 116 2.49 -4.06 -7.56
CA ARG A 116 1.05 -4.09 -7.82
C ARG A 116 0.40 -2.70 -7.71
N PRO A 117 0.57 -1.92 -6.63
CA PRO A 117 0.03 -0.57 -6.57
C PRO A 117 0.51 0.33 -7.71
N LEU A 118 1.80 0.32 -8.05
CA LEU A 118 2.34 1.11 -9.17
C LEU A 118 1.74 0.68 -10.51
N HIS A 119 1.53 -0.61 -10.73
CA HIS A 119 0.85 -1.11 -11.91
C HIS A 119 -0.61 -0.64 -11.99
N LEU A 120 -1.35 -0.65 -10.87
CA LEU A 120 -2.73 -0.17 -10.83
C LEU A 120 -2.81 1.34 -11.12
N ILE A 121 -1.87 2.13 -10.59
CA ILE A 121 -1.77 3.56 -10.92
C ILE A 121 -1.47 3.72 -12.41
N ARG A 122 -0.44 3.05 -12.94
CA ARG A 122 -0.05 3.13 -14.36
C ARG A 122 -1.21 2.87 -15.30
N GLU A 123 -1.97 1.80 -15.05
CA GLU A 123 -3.12 1.45 -15.88
C GLU A 123 -4.33 2.38 -15.65
N GLY A 124 -4.30 3.29 -14.68
CA GLY A 124 -5.44 4.17 -14.37
C GLY A 124 -6.60 3.46 -13.67
N ILE A 125 -6.32 2.29 -13.11
CA ILE A 125 -7.27 1.48 -12.33
C ILE A 125 -7.48 2.13 -10.96
N ILE A 126 -6.42 2.63 -10.34
CA ILE A 126 -6.50 3.50 -9.15
C ILE A 126 -5.89 4.86 -9.46
N ASP A 127 -6.25 5.85 -8.65
CA ASP A 127 -5.89 7.25 -8.89
C ASP A 127 -4.78 7.72 -7.95
N ALA A 128 -4.70 7.14 -6.74
CA ALA A 128 -3.63 7.41 -5.80
C ALA A 128 -3.31 6.21 -4.91
N TRP A 129 -2.10 6.20 -4.35
CA TRP A 129 -1.65 5.21 -3.37
C TRP A 129 -0.87 5.88 -2.23
N ILE A 130 -1.24 5.59 -0.99
CA ILE A 130 -0.45 5.96 0.20
C ILE A 130 0.51 4.81 0.50
N SER A 131 1.78 5.03 0.23
CA SER A 131 2.84 4.06 0.50
C SER A 131 3.59 4.41 1.78
N SER A 132 4.35 3.44 2.28
CA SER A 132 5.21 3.54 3.47
C SER A 132 6.56 2.88 3.20
N TYR A 133 7.04 3.01 1.95
CA TYR A 133 8.18 2.26 1.41
C TYR A 133 9.36 3.14 0.99
N GLN A 134 9.44 4.40 1.44
CA GLN A 134 10.72 5.09 1.38
C GLN A 134 11.78 4.29 2.17
N PRO A 135 13.03 4.18 1.68
CA PRO A 135 13.61 4.89 0.53
C PRO A 135 13.46 4.21 -0.84
N ASP A 136 12.72 3.11 -0.95
CA ASP A 136 12.65 2.28 -2.16
C ASP A 136 11.65 2.76 -3.23
N LEU A 137 10.92 3.85 -2.97
CA LEU A 137 9.91 4.38 -3.88
C LEU A 137 10.54 4.91 -5.19
N PRO A 138 9.72 5.09 -6.25
CA PRO A 138 10.22 5.72 -7.47
C PRO A 138 10.93 7.05 -7.20
N GLU A 139 12.05 7.25 -7.88
CA GLU A 139 12.86 8.46 -7.75
C GLU A 139 12.07 9.74 -8.08
N PRO A 140 12.46 10.91 -7.53
CA PRO A 140 11.76 12.18 -7.77
C PRO A 140 11.66 12.59 -9.24
N ASP A 141 12.61 12.17 -10.08
CA ASP A 141 12.65 12.48 -11.52
C ASP A 141 11.84 11.48 -12.38
N ASN A 142 11.16 10.51 -11.76
CA ASN A 142 10.37 9.52 -12.47
C ASN A 142 9.39 10.18 -13.46
N PRO A 143 9.33 9.70 -14.71
CA PRO A 143 8.48 10.32 -15.74
C PRO A 143 7.00 9.96 -15.59
N GLU A 144 6.66 8.82 -14.98
CA GLU A 144 5.29 8.31 -14.88
C GLU A 144 4.59 8.75 -13.58
N PHE A 145 5.33 8.76 -12.48
CA PHE A 145 4.78 8.95 -11.14
C PHE A 145 5.29 10.24 -10.50
N ALA A 146 4.43 10.88 -9.72
CA ALA A 146 4.83 11.85 -8.73
C ALA A 146 4.78 11.19 -7.36
N VAL A 147 5.87 11.31 -6.59
CA VAL A 147 5.97 10.85 -5.21
C VAL A 147 6.04 12.08 -4.32
N ILE A 148 5.07 12.22 -3.42
CA ILE A 148 4.94 13.35 -2.50
C ILE A 148 5.11 12.82 -1.09
N ASP A 149 6.26 13.09 -0.47
CA ASP A 149 6.51 12.70 0.91
C ASP A 149 5.60 13.49 1.86
N LEU A 150 4.87 12.77 2.71
CA LEU A 150 3.96 13.35 3.70
C LEU A 150 4.68 13.50 5.05
N CYS A 151 5.43 12.48 5.45
CA CYS A 151 6.23 12.49 6.66
C CYS A 151 7.45 11.57 6.56
N ARG A 152 8.36 11.72 7.52
CA ARG A 152 9.49 10.83 7.77
C ARG A 152 9.45 10.37 9.21
N THR A 153 9.84 9.12 9.44
CA THR A 153 9.89 8.53 10.77
C THR A 153 10.92 7.40 10.82
N PRO A 154 11.64 7.24 11.94
CA PRO A 154 12.54 6.10 12.11
C PRO A 154 11.78 4.78 12.06
N VAL A 155 12.31 3.82 11.32
CA VAL A 155 11.89 2.42 11.43
C VAL A 155 12.45 1.88 12.73
N LYS A 156 11.58 1.31 13.56
CA LYS A 156 11.92 0.71 14.84
C LYS A 156 12.09 -0.79 14.71
N LEU A 157 13.08 -1.34 15.40
CA LEU A 157 13.14 -2.76 15.67
C LEU A 157 12.08 -3.09 16.73
N VAL A 158 11.24 -4.07 16.44
CA VAL A 158 10.13 -4.45 17.33
C VAL A 158 10.11 -5.96 17.53
N ALA A 159 9.59 -6.38 18.66
CA ALA A 159 9.33 -7.79 18.95
C ALA A 159 8.07 -7.91 19.81
N ASN A 160 7.63 -9.14 20.05
CA ASN A 160 6.58 -9.39 21.03
C ASN A 160 6.96 -8.81 22.41
N LYS A 161 5.97 -8.32 23.17
CA LYS A 161 6.19 -7.76 24.53
C LYS A 161 6.86 -8.72 25.52
N TYR A 162 6.81 -10.02 25.29
CA TYR A 162 7.46 -11.05 26.12
C TYR A 162 8.83 -11.49 25.59
N HIS A 163 9.30 -10.91 24.49
CA HIS A 163 10.60 -11.21 23.91
C HIS A 163 11.75 -10.94 24.92
N PRO A 164 12.80 -11.76 24.99
CA PRO A 164 13.92 -11.57 25.94
C PRO A 164 14.56 -10.17 25.86
N LEU A 165 14.63 -9.61 24.66
CA LEU A 165 15.17 -8.26 24.43
C LEU A 165 14.21 -7.11 24.77
N ALA A 166 12.91 -7.36 25.00
CA ALA A 166 11.92 -6.29 25.20
C ALA A 166 12.22 -5.40 26.43
N LYS A 167 12.91 -5.95 27.44
CA LYS A 167 13.30 -5.22 28.66
C LYS A 167 14.78 -4.84 28.69
N LYS A 168 15.56 -5.27 27.67
CA LYS A 168 16.99 -4.96 27.59
C LYS A 168 17.18 -3.53 27.11
N LYS A 169 18.16 -2.84 27.69
CA LYS A 169 18.62 -1.52 27.27
C LYS A 169 19.97 -1.63 26.59
N ASN A 170 20.29 -0.67 25.73
CA ASN A 170 21.54 -0.62 24.95
C ASN A 170 21.78 -1.92 24.18
N ILE A 171 20.79 -2.38 23.42
CA ILE A 171 20.91 -3.60 22.61
C ILE A 171 22.01 -3.38 21.58
N CYS A 172 22.87 -4.38 21.40
CA CYS A 172 23.95 -4.37 20.41
C CYS A 172 23.73 -5.44 19.34
N LYS A 173 24.54 -5.42 18.26
CA LYS A 173 24.41 -6.40 17.16
C LYS A 173 24.53 -7.85 17.64
N GLN A 174 25.44 -8.15 18.58
CA GLN A 174 25.61 -9.51 19.11
C GLN A 174 24.35 -10.05 19.79
N ASP A 175 23.54 -9.18 20.40
CA ASP A 175 22.30 -9.58 21.04
C ASP A 175 21.25 -10.06 20.03
N LEU A 176 21.33 -9.57 18.79
CA LEU A 176 20.38 -9.86 17.72
C LEU A 176 20.69 -11.19 17.01
N GLU A 177 21.96 -11.62 17.00
CA GLU A 177 22.43 -12.82 16.29
C GLU A 177 21.71 -14.12 16.74
N SER A 178 21.18 -14.13 17.96
CA SER A 178 20.47 -15.28 18.52
C SER A 178 19.00 -15.37 18.08
N PHE A 179 18.48 -14.36 17.38
CA PHE A 179 17.05 -14.25 17.09
C PHE A 179 16.80 -14.16 15.58
N PRO A 180 15.80 -14.89 15.05
CA PRO A 180 15.38 -14.72 13.67
C PRO A 180 14.74 -13.34 13.48
N ALA A 181 14.89 -12.76 12.30
CA ALA A 181 14.28 -11.50 11.94
C ALA A 181 13.49 -11.62 10.64
N LEU A 182 12.29 -11.06 10.62
CA LEU A 182 11.44 -11.07 9.44
C LEU A 182 12.14 -10.41 8.25
N SER A 183 11.80 -10.89 7.07
CA SER A 183 12.24 -10.35 5.79
C SER A 183 11.12 -10.46 4.78
N LEU A 184 11.08 -9.55 3.82
CA LEU A 184 10.21 -9.67 2.64
C LEU A 184 10.98 -10.40 1.52
N PRO A 185 10.29 -10.86 0.46
CA PRO A 185 10.97 -11.52 -0.63
C PRO A 185 12.08 -10.63 -1.23
N LYS A 186 13.20 -11.27 -1.56
CA LYS A 186 14.40 -10.59 -2.06
C LYS A 186 14.07 -9.66 -3.25
N GLY A 187 14.67 -8.46 -3.23
CA GLY A 187 14.58 -7.49 -4.31
C GLY A 187 13.28 -6.69 -4.36
N TRP A 188 12.39 -6.85 -3.39
CA TRP A 188 11.19 -6.01 -3.27
C TRP A 188 11.51 -4.59 -2.80
N PHE A 189 12.51 -4.47 -1.93
CA PHE A 189 12.94 -3.24 -1.26
C PHE A 189 14.46 -3.25 -1.14
N PRO A 190 15.22 -3.07 -2.24
CA PRO A 190 16.67 -3.25 -2.25
C PRO A 190 17.42 -2.39 -1.21
N LEU A 191 17.04 -1.13 -1.02
CA LEU A 191 17.72 -0.21 -0.10
C LEU A 191 17.40 -0.55 1.36
N THR A 192 16.13 -0.84 1.65
CA THR A 192 15.69 -1.34 2.97
C THR A 192 16.34 -2.70 3.29
N GLU A 193 16.38 -3.62 2.32
CA GLU A 193 17.00 -4.94 2.43
C GLU A 193 18.50 -4.81 2.73
N GLU A 194 19.23 -3.96 2.01
CA GLU A 194 20.65 -3.71 2.25
C GLU A 194 20.88 -3.20 3.68
N LYS A 195 20.10 -2.20 4.12
CA LYS A 195 20.24 -1.66 5.47
C LYS A 195 20.00 -2.74 6.51
N LEU A 196 18.88 -3.46 6.45
CA LEU A 196 18.55 -4.51 7.42
C LEU A 196 19.57 -5.66 7.42
N ARG A 197 20.08 -6.06 6.25
CA ARG A 197 21.17 -7.05 6.16
C ARG A 197 22.44 -6.58 6.84
N SER A 198 22.78 -5.29 6.76
CA SER A 198 23.96 -4.73 7.47
C SER A 198 23.88 -4.84 9.00
N HIS A 199 22.66 -5.06 9.54
CA HIS A 199 22.39 -5.34 10.95
C HIS A 199 22.21 -6.84 11.27
N GLY A 200 22.27 -7.73 10.27
CA GLY A 200 21.96 -9.16 10.44
C GLY A 200 20.47 -9.47 10.51
N LEU A 201 19.60 -8.51 10.17
CA LEU A 201 18.15 -8.55 10.39
C LEU A 201 17.39 -8.91 9.10
N TRP A 202 17.75 -10.00 8.42
CA TRP A 202 17.05 -10.43 7.21
C TRP A 202 17.19 -11.94 7.00
N SER A 203 16.57 -12.73 7.88
CA SER A 203 16.77 -14.18 7.95
C SER A 203 15.54 -15.02 7.60
N THR A 204 14.34 -14.54 7.96
CA THR A 204 13.11 -15.34 7.91
C THR A 204 12.13 -14.72 6.92
N GLU A 205 12.03 -15.30 5.73
CA GLU A 205 11.20 -14.75 4.65
C GLU A 205 9.70 -14.93 4.93
N ALA A 206 8.98 -13.82 5.00
CA ALA A 206 7.53 -13.77 4.96
C ALA A 206 7.05 -13.79 3.50
N ARG A 207 6.71 -14.99 3.01
CA ARG A 207 6.23 -15.20 1.64
C ARG A 207 4.80 -14.71 1.47
N MET A 208 4.63 -13.40 1.27
CA MET A 208 3.31 -12.80 1.07
C MET A 208 3.34 -11.70 0.00
N LYS A 209 2.37 -11.74 -0.92
CA LYS A 209 2.03 -10.58 -1.80
C LYS A 209 0.82 -9.79 -1.31
N ARG A 210 0.18 -10.30 -0.25
CA ARG A 210 -0.97 -9.72 0.39
C ARG A 210 -0.73 -9.68 1.86
N TYR A 211 -1.18 -8.62 2.51
CA TYR A 211 -1.09 -8.57 3.95
C TYR A 211 -2.02 -9.65 4.53
N ILE A 212 -1.43 -10.55 5.29
CA ILE A 212 -2.11 -11.61 6.05
C ILE A 212 -1.51 -11.53 7.45
N LYS A 213 -2.34 -11.19 8.45
CA LYS A 213 -1.89 -10.92 9.82
C LYS A 213 -1.04 -12.07 10.37
N GLU A 214 -1.46 -13.31 10.12
CA GLU A 214 -0.80 -14.53 10.58
C GLU A 214 0.60 -14.73 9.95
N GLN A 215 0.84 -14.18 8.76
CA GLN A 215 2.11 -14.29 8.04
C GLN A 215 3.10 -13.18 8.38
N TRP A 216 2.66 -12.13 9.08
CA TRP A 216 3.49 -11.01 9.50
C TRP A 216 3.50 -10.86 11.03
N GLU A 217 2.46 -10.25 11.62
CA GLU A 217 2.33 -10.09 13.08
C GLU A 217 2.39 -11.45 13.79
N GLY A 218 1.66 -12.44 13.28
CA GLY A 218 1.59 -13.79 13.86
C GLY A 218 2.95 -14.51 13.92
N LYS A 219 3.93 -14.11 13.11
CA LYS A 219 5.28 -14.67 13.19
C LYS A 219 6.04 -14.24 14.44
N THR A 220 5.69 -13.10 15.03
CA THR A 220 6.31 -12.61 16.26
C THR A 220 5.71 -13.26 17.53
N GLU A 221 4.61 -14.01 17.41
CA GLU A 221 3.96 -14.68 18.55
C GLU A 221 4.81 -15.79 19.17
N ASP A 222 5.83 -16.28 18.45
CA ASP A 222 6.83 -17.22 18.95
C ASP A 222 7.76 -16.64 20.04
N GLN A 223 7.63 -15.33 20.31
CA GLN A 223 8.41 -14.58 21.30
C GLN A 223 9.93 -14.57 21.01
N ALA A 224 10.32 -14.91 19.78
CA ALA A 224 11.70 -14.96 19.32
C ALA A 224 11.94 -14.16 18.03
N THR A 225 10.95 -14.10 17.14
CA THR A 225 11.09 -13.43 15.85
C THR A 225 11.00 -11.91 16.00
N LEU A 226 12.02 -11.24 15.48
CA LEU A 226 12.11 -9.79 15.35
C LEU A 226 11.36 -9.29 14.11
N SER A 227 10.78 -8.10 14.19
CA SER A 227 10.06 -7.42 13.12
C SER A 227 10.38 -5.92 13.09
N TYR A 228 9.77 -5.18 12.17
CA TYR A 228 9.98 -3.74 12.00
C TYR A 228 8.66 -3.00 11.89
N ALA A 229 8.61 -1.80 12.45
CA ALA A 229 7.46 -0.94 12.37
C ALA A 229 7.87 0.54 12.40
N THR A 230 7.07 1.38 11.75
CA THR A 230 7.05 2.82 12.03
C THR A 230 6.10 3.11 13.18
N CYS A 231 6.10 4.33 13.72
CA CYS A 231 5.14 4.75 14.73
C CYS A 231 3.67 4.57 14.26
N LEU A 232 3.37 4.86 12.98
CA LEU A 232 2.04 4.60 12.41
C LEU A 232 1.74 3.10 12.26
N GLY A 233 2.75 2.29 11.91
CA GLY A 233 2.64 0.84 11.94
C GLY A 233 2.24 0.31 13.32
N LEU A 234 2.84 0.86 14.38
CA LEU A 234 2.57 0.49 15.77
C LEU A 234 1.17 0.89 16.26
N GLU A 235 0.49 1.84 15.61
CA GLU A 235 -0.92 2.10 15.90
C GLU A 235 -1.85 1.01 15.36
N ALA A 236 -1.45 0.33 14.28
CA ALA A 236 -2.26 -0.67 13.60
C ALA A 236 -1.95 -2.11 14.05
N MET A 237 -0.73 -2.35 14.52
CA MET A 237 -0.26 -3.67 14.98
C MET A 237 -0.36 -3.83 16.49
N GLU A 238 -0.64 -5.04 16.95
CA GLU A 238 -0.87 -5.32 18.37
C GLU A 238 0.27 -6.12 19.01
N ASN A 239 0.40 -6.06 20.33
CA ASN A 239 1.32 -6.87 21.15
C ASN A 239 2.83 -6.71 20.84
N LEU A 240 3.21 -5.67 20.13
CA LEU A 240 4.61 -5.34 19.84
C LEU A 240 5.19 -4.37 20.88
N SER A 241 6.50 -4.45 21.06
CA SER A 241 7.30 -3.54 21.88
C SER A 241 8.51 -3.09 21.10
N VAL A 242 8.80 -1.80 21.15
CA VAL A 242 10.00 -1.21 20.55
C VAL A 242 11.23 -1.65 21.34
N LEU A 243 12.21 -2.19 20.63
CA LEU A 243 13.49 -2.57 21.18
C LEU A 243 14.43 -1.37 21.19
N ASP A 244 15.29 -1.28 22.20
CA ASP A 244 16.29 -0.22 22.37
C ASP A 244 17.49 -0.42 21.44
N TYR A 245 17.22 -0.34 20.12
CA TYR A 245 18.15 -0.54 19.03
C TYR A 245 17.83 0.42 17.88
N ASP A 246 18.82 1.19 17.43
CA ASP A 246 18.67 2.08 16.27
C ASP A 246 19.03 1.33 14.98
N LEU A 247 18.08 1.26 14.06
CA LEU A 247 18.28 0.69 12.72
C LEU A 247 18.92 1.68 11.76
N GLU A 248 19.05 2.96 12.14
CA GLU A 248 19.50 4.06 11.27
C GLU A 248 18.75 4.07 9.93
N LEU A 249 17.49 3.65 9.96
CA LEU A 249 16.64 3.49 8.80
C LEU A 249 15.46 4.44 8.95
N ILE A 250 15.34 5.37 8.01
CA ILE A 250 14.21 6.28 7.93
C ILE A 250 13.28 5.78 6.84
N SER A 251 12.01 5.67 7.19
CA SER A 251 10.93 5.49 6.23
C SER A 251 9.95 6.65 6.38
N GLY A 252 8.78 6.53 5.75
CA GLY A 252 7.79 7.58 5.76
C GLY A 252 6.67 7.30 4.79
N GLU A 253 5.55 7.96 5.06
CA GLU A 253 4.36 7.85 4.27
C GLU A 253 4.44 8.84 3.11
N SER A 254 4.22 8.33 1.90
CA SER A 254 4.24 9.12 0.67
C SER A 254 2.94 8.90 -0.10
N LEU A 255 2.46 9.95 -0.75
CA LEU A 255 1.37 9.86 -1.71
C LEU A 255 1.95 9.70 -3.12
N ILE A 256 1.56 8.63 -3.80
CA ILE A 256 1.94 8.35 -5.18
C ILE A 256 0.73 8.54 -6.08
N VAL A 257 0.91 9.32 -7.14
CA VAL A 257 -0.08 9.55 -8.20
C VAL A 257 0.58 9.47 -9.57
N LYS A 258 -0.21 9.36 -10.64
CA LYS A 258 0.33 9.65 -11.98
C LYS A 258 0.76 11.12 -12.04
N LYS A 259 1.91 11.38 -12.66
CA LYS A 259 2.45 12.74 -12.81
C LYS A 259 1.47 13.69 -13.49
N SER A 260 0.70 13.18 -14.46
CA SER A 260 -0.34 13.93 -15.18
C SER A 260 -1.54 14.36 -14.32
N LEU A 261 -1.69 13.84 -13.10
CA LEU A 261 -2.79 14.17 -12.20
C LEU A 261 -2.37 15.08 -11.04
N ILE A 262 -1.09 15.47 -10.96
CA ILE A 262 -0.55 16.16 -9.78
C ILE A 262 -1.27 17.49 -9.50
N ASP A 263 -1.68 18.20 -10.55
CA ASP A 263 -2.35 19.50 -10.49
C ASP A 263 -3.89 19.39 -10.40
N ASN A 264 -4.42 18.17 -10.24
CA ASN A 264 -5.87 17.98 -10.13
C ASN A 264 -6.39 18.39 -8.74
N GLU A 265 -7.52 19.10 -8.71
CA GLU A 265 -8.12 19.63 -7.48
C GLU A 265 -8.45 18.55 -6.44
N LYS A 266 -8.93 17.36 -6.86
CA LYS A 266 -9.21 16.26 -5.93
C LYS A 266 -7.94 15.67 -5.33
N ILE A 267 -6.82 15.69 -6.07
CA ILE A 267 -5.51 15.29 -5.57
C ILE A 267 -5.00 16.31 -4.55
N HIS A 268 -5.14 17.61 -4.83
CA HIS A 268 -4.78 18.66 -3.86
C HIS A 268 -5.63 18.61 -2.58
N SER A 269 -6.94 18.34 -2.72
CA SER A 269 -7.84 18.14 -1.58
C SER A 269 -7.43 16.92 -0.75
N LEU A 270 -7.12 15.78 -1.39
CA LEU A 270 -6.58 14.60 -0.71
C LEU A 270 -5.29 14.95 0.04
N LEU A 271 -4.34 15.61 -0.64
CA LEU A 271 -3.07 15.97 -0.04
C LEU A 271 -3.28 16.87 1.18
N SER A 272 -4.17 17.86 1.10
CA SER A 272 -4.50 18.75 2.21
C SER A 272 -5.10 17.99 3.40
N CYS A 273 -6.00 17.04 3.12
CA CYS A 273 -6.58 16.15 4.12
C CYS A 273 -5.50 15.29 4.81
N LEU A 274 -4.61 14.67 4.02
CA LEU A 274 -3.53 13.82 4.54
C LEU A 274 -2.51 14.63 5.35
N LYS A 275 -2.13 15.82 4.88
CA LYS A 275 -1.26 16.75 5.63
C LYS A 275 -1.87 17.10 6.98
N GLY A 276 -3.16 17.43 7.04
CA GLY A 276 -3.85 17.68 8.30
C GLY A 276 -3.79 16.48 9.25
N ARG A 277 -4.04 15.27 8.74
CA ARG A 277 -3.95 14.03 9.55
C ARG A 277 -2.54 13.77 10.06
N ILE A 278 -1.52 13.99 9.23
CA ILE A 278 -0.12 13.88 9.62
C ILE A 278 0.25 14.87 10.73
N LEU A 279 -0.22 16.12 10.67
CA LEU A 279 -0.01 17.09 11.73
C LEU A 279 -0.63 16.64 13.06
N GLU A 280 -1.82 16.04 13.04
CA GLU A 280 -2.40 15.46 14.25
C GLU A 280 -1.60 14.27 14.78
N LYS A 281 -1.08 13.41 13.88
CA LYS A 281 -0.22 12.29 14.27
C LYS A 281 1.11 12.76 14.87
N ALA A 282 1.71 13.82 14.33
CA ALA A 282 2.97 14.39 14.84
C ALA A 282 2.84 14.97 16.27
N LYS A 283 1.63 15.35 16.70
CA LYS A 283 1.37 15.75 18.10
C LYS A 283 1.44 14.58 19.08
N ILE A 284 1.21 13.36 18.59
CA ILE A 284 1.17 12.13 19.38
C ILE A 284 2.54 11.42 19.31
N HIS A 285 3.14 11.36 18.13
CA HIS A 285 4.40 10.68 17.86
C HIS A 285 5.49 11.72 17.60
N ASN A 286 6.35 11.95 18.58
CA ASN A 286 7.39 12.98 18.51
C ASN A 286 8.49 12.64 17.49
N GLU A 287 8.64 11.37 17.11
CA GLU A 287 9.57 10.90 16.09
C GLU A 287 9.04 11.05 14.66
N LEU A 288 7.76 11.41 14.48
CA LEU A 288 7.17 11.63 13.17
C LEU A 288 7.38 13.08 12.75
N THR A 289 8.10 13.29 11.65
CA THR A 289 8.42 14.61 11.10
C THR A 289 7.66 14.87 9.80
N PRO A 290 6.74 15.84 9.74
CA PRO A 290 6.09 16.26 8.49
C PRO A 290 7.11 16.76 7.44
N CYS A 291 6.83 16.56 6.15
CA CYS A 291 7.75 16.88 5.04
C CYS A 291 7.32 18.06 4.15
N PHE A 292 6.42 18.91 4.63
CA PHE A 292 5.78 19.97 3.86
C PHE A 292 5.64 21.28 4.63
#